data_AF-A0A291QSW5-F1
#
_entry.id   AF-A0A291QSW5-F1
#
_cell.length_a   1.000
_cell.length_b   1.000
_cell.length_c   1.000
_cell.angle_alpha   90.00
_cell.angle_beta   90.00
_cell.angle_gamma   90.00
#
_symmetry.space_group_name_H-M   'P 1'
#
loop_
_entity.id
_entity.type
_entity.pdbx_description
1 polymer ?
#
loop_
_entity_poly.entity_id
_entity_poly.type
_entity_poly.pdbx_seq_one_letter_code
_entity_poly.pdbx_strand_id
1 'polypeptide(L)'
;MKYKIAYIDEDKGWINTFYHTFKNDFDVTRIEVNSESSIESILAKLQESNLDAIVTDYLLEENAEVPFNGNKIVEEIKRIRPHFPIVMLTSYPTQAIGHTDDVHIIYSKDILTVENDKDQEELDIFKTKIQSNISNYYRKIEDTNARIEQLIEKRNNQGLDIPEEEELTKLYILFDELNPEGKDLPANLVHRDSISKLNEFVNETKEILEELKRLNKKK
;
A
#
# COMPACT_ATOMS: atom_id res chain seq x y z
N MET A 1 -12.53 -13.18 -10.86
CA MET A 1 -11.76 -12.01 -11.36
C MET A 1 -10.33 -12.20 -10.87
N LYS A 2 -9.30 -11.88 -11.67
CA LYS A 2 -7.90 -11.97 -11.22
C LYS A 2 -7.49 -10.65 -10.59
N TYR A 3 -6.70 -10.70 -9.52
CA TYR A 3 -6.06 -9.49 -8.99
C TYR A 3 -5.03 -8.96 -10.00
N LYS A 4 -4.94 -7.64 -10.10
CA LYS A 4 -4.02 -6.90 -10.94
C LYS A 4 -2.74 -6.61 -10.18
N ILE A 5 -1.62 -7.07 -10.70
CA ILE A 5 -0.31 -6.82 -10.09
C ILE A 5 0.63 -6.22 -11.12
N ALA A 6 1.55 -5.37 -10.69
CA ALA A 6 2.68 -4.94 -11.51
C ALA A 6 3.96 -5.64 -11.08
N TYR A 7 4.79 -6.01 -12.05
CA TYR A 7 6.18 -6.40 -11.83
C TYR A 7 7.11 -5.35 -12.42
N ILE A 8 8.01 -4.83 -11.60
CA ILE A 8 8.98 -3.77 -11.93
C ILE A 8 10.38 -4.36 -11.83
N ASP A 9 11.10 -4.33 -12.94
CA ASP A 9 12.46 -4.86 -13.05
C ASP A 9 13.14 -4.18 -14.25
N GLU A 10 14.46 -4.16 -14.28
CA GLU A 10 15.25 -3.69 -15.42
C GLU A 10 15.53 -4.79 -16.44
N ASP A 11 15.50 -6.06 -16.02
CA ASP A 11 15.82 -7.21 -16.85
C ASP A 11 14.56 -7.80 -17.52
N LYS A 12 14.53 -7.73 -18.86
CA LYS A 12 13.44 -8.29 -19.67
C LYS A 12 13.23 -9.79 -19.49
N GLY A 13 14.30 -10.54 -19.25
CA GLY A 13 14.25 -11.96 -18.94
C GLY A 13 13.46 -12.19 -17.64
N TRP A 14 13.81 -11.49 -16.56
CA TRP A 14 13.08 -11.57 -15.30
C TRP A 14 11.62 -11.13 -15.42
N ILE A 15 11.35 -10.04 -16.14
CA ILE A 15 9.98 -9.59 -16.42
C ILE A 15 9.16 -10.69 -17.10
N ASN A 16 9.74 -11.34 -18.12
CA ASN A 16 9.05 -12.40 -18.85
C ASN A 16 8.88 -13.64 -17.98
N THR A 17 9.90 -14.07 -17.24
CA THR A 17 9.83 -15.19 -16.29
C THR A 17 8.69 -14.95 -15.30
N PHE A 18 8.67 -13.79 -14.64
CA PHE A 18 7.59 -13.43 -13.71
C PHE A 18 6.22 -13.47 -14.40
N TYR A 19 6.07 -12.83 -15.58
CA TYR A 19 4.80 -12.86 -16.31
C TYR A 19 4.33 -14.29 -16.60
N HIS A 20 5.20 -15.15 -17.12
CA HIS A 20 4.84 -16.53 -17.46
C HIS A 20 4.46 -17.35 -16.23
N THR A 21 5.14 -17.12 -15.11
CA THR A 21 4.89 -17.79 -13.83
C THR A 21 3.56 -17.37 -13.18
N PHE A 22 3.15 -16.10 -13.33
CA PHE A 22 2.00 -15.53 -12.58
C PHE A 22 0.74 -15.23 -13.41
N LYS A 23 0.81 -15.15 -14.75
CA LYS A 23 -0.34 -14.78 -15.62
C LYS A 23 -1.58 -15.66 -15.48
N ASN A 24 -1.43 -16.90 -15.00
CA ASN A 24 -2.56 -17.81 -14.80
C ASN A 24 -3.36 -17.48 -13.54
N ASP A 25 -2.74 -16.81 -12.57
CA ASP A 25 -3.31 -16.49 -11.26
C ASP A 25 -3.65 -15.00 -11.13
N PHE A 26 -2.90 -14.14 -11.83
CA PHE A 26 -2.99 -12.68 -11.77
C PHE A 26 -3.09 -12.04 -13.16
N ASP A 27 -3.61 -10.82 -13.21
CA ASP A 27 -3.47 -9.93 -14.37
C ASP A 27 -2.20 -9.10 -14.18
N VAL A 28 -1.16 -9.41 -14.97
CA VAL A 28 0.21 -8.94 -14.72
C VAL A 28 0.57 -7.80 -15.66
N THR A 29 0.74 -6.61 -15.09
CA THR A 29 1.34 -5.45 -15.75
C THR A 29 2.86 -5.55 -15.67
N ARG A 30 3.53 -5.37 -16.81
CA ARG A 30 4.99 -5.44 -16.93
C ARG A 30 5.56 -4.05 -17.04
N ILE A 31 6.46 -3.67 -16.13
CA ILE A 31 7.11 -2.36 -16.12
C ILE A 31 8.61 -2.58 -16.22
N GLU A 32 9.17 -2.21 -17.36
CA GLU A 32 10.61 -2.20 -17.59
C GLU A 32 11.21 -0.88 -17.09
N VAL A 33 12.27 -0.99 -16.31
CA VAL A 33 13.12 0.13 -15.89
C VAL A 33 14.30 0.23 -16.86
N ASN A 34 14.56 1.42 -17.38
CA ASN A 34 15.68 1.71 -18.27
C ASN A 34 16.24 3.10 -17.96
N SER A 35 17.25 3.55 -18.71
CA SER A 35 17.96 4.81 -18.44
C SER A 35 17.10 6.08 -18.57
N GLU A 36 15.93 5.99 -19.20
CA GLU A 36 14.95 7.08 -19.26
C GLU A 36 13.91 7.03 -18.12
N SER A 37 13.91 5.97 -17.32
CA SER A 37 13.00 5.83 -16.19
C SER A 37 13.39 6.76 -15.04
N SER A 38 12.37 7.35 -14.43
CA SER A 38 12.48 8.07 -13.16
C SER A 38 11.46 7.49 -12.19
N ILE A 39 11.61 7.79 -10.90
CA ILE A 39 10.64 7.37 -9.89
C ILE A 39 9.26 7.91 -10.25
N GLU A 40 9.17 9.18 -10.66
CA GLU A 40 7.92 9.83 -11.04
C GLU A 40 7.26 9.16 -12.24
N SER A 41 8.03 8.79 -13.27
CA SER A 41 7.48 8.13 -14.46
C SER A 41 6.99 6.72 -14.17
N ILE A 42 7.64 6.00 -13.24
CA ILE A 42 7.17 4.69 -12.76
C ILE A 42 5.88 4.86 -11.94
N LEU A 43 5.84 5.79 -10.99
CA LEU A 43 4.65 6.05 -10.17
C LEU A 43 3.43 6.43 -11.02
N ALA A 44 3.61 7.24 -12.06
CA ALA A 44 2.54 7.58 -13.00
C ALA A 44 1.97 6.33 -13.69
N LYS A 45 2.82 5.44 -14.20
CA LYS A 45 2.39 4.17 -14.82
C LYS A 45 1.62 3.27 -13.84
N LEU A 46 2.04 3.25 -12.57
CA LEU A 46 1.39 2.46 -11.53
C LEU A 46 -0.02 2.98 -11.19
N GLN A 47 -0.20 4.30 -11.14
CA GLN A 47 -1.50 4.93 -10.85
C GLN A 47 -2.54 4.66 -11.94
N GLU A 48 -2.14 4.68 -13.21
CA GLU A 48 -3.05 4.43 -14.35
C GLU A 48 -3.62 3.00 -14.37
N SER A 49 -2.94 2.06 -13.71
CA SER A 49 -3.17 0.62 -13.88
C SER A 49 -4.21 0.02 -12.91
N ASN A 50 -4.76 0.79 -11.96
CA ASN A 50 -5.68 0.31 -10.90
C ASN A 50 -5.21 -1.03 -10.28
N LEU A 51 -3.97 -1.05 -9.82
CA LEU A 51 -3.30 -2.25 -9.31
C LEU A 51 -3.79 -2.59 -7.90
N ASP A 52 -3.81 -3.89 -7.60
CA ASP A 52 -4.08 -4.46 -6.29
C ASP A 52 -2.79 -4.71 -5.48
N ALA A 53 -1.67 -4.93 -6.17
CA ALA A 53 -0.34 -5.04 -5.55
C ALA A 53 0.79 -4.67 -6.51
N ILE A 54 1.96 -4.42 -5.93
CA ILE A 54 3.22 -4.21 -6.67
C ILE A 54 4.27 -5.22 -6.23
N VAL A 55 5.00 -5.74 -7.20
CA VAL A 55 6.20 -6.53 -7.01
C VAL A 55 7.35 -5.82 -7.71
N THR A 56 8.45 -5.55 -7.00
CA THR A 56 9.61 -4.85 -7.58
C THR A 56 10.89 -5.62 -7.27
N ASP A 57 11.84 -5.62 -8.21
CA ASP A 57 13.22 -5.94 -7.86
C ASP A 57 13.83 -4.86 -6.97
N TYR A 58 14.81 -5.24 -6.14
CA TYR A 58 15.58 -4.31 -5.33
C TYR A 58 16.65 -3.59 -6.15
N LEU A 59 17.52 -4.31 -6.85
CA LEU A 59 18.73 -3.79 -7.47
C LEU A 59 18.49 -3.38 -8.93
N LEU A 60 17.68 -2.33 -9.12
CA LEU A 60 17.31 -1.84 -10.45
C LEU A 60 18.47 -1.12 -11.15
N GLU A 61 19.39 -0.52 -10.41
CA GLU A 61 20.46 0.31 -10.97
C GLU A 61 21.47 -0.48 -11.83
N GLU A 62 21.60 -1.79 -11.61
CA GLU A 62 22.66 -2.63 -12.21
C GLU A 62 22.61 -2.64 -13.74
N ASN A 63 21.43 -2.85 -14.33
CA ASN A 63 21.28 -2.90 -15.80
C ASN A 63 20.48 -1.73 -16.40
N ALA A 64 19.76 -0.94 -15.59
CA ALA A 64 18.97 0.18 -16.11
C ALA A 64 19.74 1.50 -16.20
N GLU A 65 20.95 1.62 -15.63
CA GLU A 65 21.69 2.90 -15.54
C GLU A 65 20.89 4.02 -14.84
N VAL A 66 20.02 3.67 -13.89
CA VAL A 66 19.22 4.62 -13.09
C VAL A 66 19.85 4.87 -11.72
N PRO A 67 19.67 6.07 -11.12
CA PRO A 67 20.26 6.41 -9.83
C PRO A 67 19.42 5.94 -8.62
N PHE A 68 18.57 4.93 -8.79
CA PHE A 68 17.65 4.47 -7.74
C PHE A 68 17.44 2.96 -7.80
N ASN A 69 17.08 2.41 -6.64
CA ASN A 69 16.75 1.00 -6.45
C ASN A 69 15.27 0.87 -6.06
N GLY A 70 14.74 -0.36 -6.08
CA GLY A 70 13.33 -0.64 -5.84
C GLY A 70 12.84 -0.19 -4.47
N ASN A 71 13.71 -0.14 -3.46
CA ASN A 71 13.38 0.40 -2.14
C ASN A 71 12.87 1.85 -2.21
N LYS A 72 13.39 2.68 -3.13
CA LYS A 72 12.89 4.05 -3.34
C LYS A 72 11.49 4.10 -3.92
N ILE A 73 11.16 3.17 -4.82
CA ILE A 73 9.79 3.03 -5.33
C ILE A 73 8.86 2.63 -4.17
N VAL A 74 9.26 1.66 -3.35
CA VAL A 74 8.49 1.22 -2.17
C VAL A 74 8.27 2.37 -1.19
N GLU A 75 9.31 3.14 -0.86
CA GLU A 75 9.22 4.29 0.05
C GLU A 75 8.19 5.33 -0.44
N GLU A 76 8.24 5.70 -1.72
CA GLU A 76 7.33 6.71 -2.28
C GLU A 76 5.88 6.21 -2.37
N ILE A 77 5.66 4.92 -2.71
CA ILE A 77 4.31 4.35 -2.67
C ILE A 77 3.78 4.31 -1.24
N LYS A 78 4.57 3.83 -0.28
CA LYS A 78 4.14 3.74 1.13
C LYS A 78 3.89 5.11 1.75
N ARG A 79 4.54 6.18 1.25
CA ARG A 79 4.21 7.55 1.67
C ARG A 79 2.79 7.95 1.28
N ILE A 80 2.32 7.50 0.11
CA ILE A 80 1.00 7.84 -0.43
C ILE A 80 -0.06 6.85 0.06
N ARG A 81 0.24 5.54 0.00
CA ARG A 81 -0.63 4.42 0.37
C ARG A 81 0.09 3.50 1.37
N PRO A 82 0.13 3.84 2.67
CA PRO A 82 0.95 3.14 3.67
C PRO A 82 0.69 1.64 3.80
N HIS A 83 -0.56 1.22 3.57
CA HIS A 83 -1.00 -0.17 3.72
C HIS A 83 -1.09 -0.92 2.40
N PHE A 84 -0.67 -0.32 1.28
CA PHE A 84 -0.81 -0.93 -0.04
C PHE A 84 0.06 -2.19 -0.16
N PRO A 85 -0.44 -3.30 -0.74
CA PRO A 85 0.33 -4.53 -0.88
C PRO A 85 1.54 -4.36 -1.79
N ILE A 86 2.74 -4.53 -1.22
CA ILE A 86 4.02 -4.45 -1.93
C ILE A 86 4.88 -5.64 -1.55
N VAL A 87 5.58 -6.19 -2.54
CA VAL A 87 6.58 -7.25 -2.38
C VAL A 87 7.86 -6.83 -3.10
N MET A 88 9.01 -7.11 -2.51
CA MET A 88 10.31 -6.94 -3.11
C MET A 88 10.92 -8.31 -3.39
N LEU A 89 11.29 -8.55 -4.64
CA LEU A 89 11.81 -9.84 -5.09
C LEU A 89 13.23 -9.64 -5.64
N THR A 90 14.26 -10.14 -4.96
CA THR A 90 15.65 -9.80 -5.28
C THR A 90 16.60 -11.00 -5.26
N SER A 91 17.66 -10.95 -6.07
CA SER A 91 18.80 -11.87 -5.96
C SER A 91 19.78 -11.47 -4.84
N TYR A 92 19.59 -10.31 -4.21
CA TYR A 92 20.48 -9.74 -3.19
C TYR A 92 19.76 -9.47 -1.86
N PRO A 93 19.13 -10.49 -1.23
CA PRO A 93 18.26 -10.30 -0.07
C PRO A 93 18.99 -9.65 1.12
N THR A 94 20.26 -9.99 1.37
CA THR A 94 21.04 -9.39 2.46
C THR A 94 21.24 -7.88 2.26
N GLN A 95 21.45 -7.43 1.02
CA GLN A 95 21.59 -6.00 0.73
C GLN A 95 20.26 -5.28 0.90
N ALA A 96 19.17 -5.87 0.38
CA ALA A 96 17.83 -5.31 0.50
C ALA A 96 17.39 -5.17 1.96
N ILE A 97 17.69 -6.17 2.81
CA ILE A 97 17.42 -6.14 4.26
C ILE A 97 18.15 -4.96 4.94
N GLY A 98 19.36 -4.62 4.50
CA GLY A 98 20.13 -3.51 5.07
C GLY A 98 19.62 -2.11 4.70
N HIS A 99 18.75 -2.00 3.69
CA HIS A 99 18.33 -0.72 3.08
C HIS A 99 16.82 -0.55 2.97
N THR A 100 16.04 -1.43 3.62
CA THR A 100 14.57 -1.41 3.62
C THR A 100 14.05 -1.54 5.04
N ASP A 101 13.15 -0.65 5.46
CA ASP A 101 12.59 -0.64 6.82
C ASP A 101 11.72 -1.87 7.12
N ASP A 102 10.97 -2.33 6.11
CA ASP A 102 10.05 -3.46 6.24
C ASP A 102 10.66 -4.71 5.58
N VAL A 103 11.39 -5.49 6.36
CA VAL A 103 12.07 -6.70 5.87
C VAL A 103 11.10 -7.82 5.48
N HIS A 104 9.84 -7.78 5.91
CA HIS A 104 8.87 -8.85 5.67
C HIS A 104 8.33 -8.86 4.24
N ILE A 105 8.58 -7.80 3.47
CA ILE A 105 8.22 -7.72 2.06
C ILE A 105 9.29 -8.32 1.14
N ILE A 106 10.47 -8.70 1.66
CA ILE A 106 11.63 -9.12 0.87
C ILE A 106 11.63 -10.64 0.67
N TYR A 107 11.75 -11.07 -0.59
CA TYR A 107 11.82 -12.47 -1.02
C TYR A 107 12.99 -12.68 -1.99
N SER A 108 13.56 -13.88 -2.00
CA SER A 108 14.60 -14.24 -2.98
C SER A 108 13.99 -14.49 -4.35
N LYS A 109 14.65 -14.03 -5.43
CA LYS A 109 14.30 -14.35 -6.83
C LYS A 109 14.38 -15.85 -7.14
N ASP A 110 15.10 -16.62 -6.34
CA ASP A 110 15.21 -18.08 -6.49
C ASP A 110 13.83 -18.78 -6.49
N ILE A 111 12.83 -18.17 -5.85
CA ILE A 111 11.45 -18.68 -5.82
C ILE A 111 10.78 -18.76 -7.20
N LEU A 112 11.33 -18.09 -8.21
CA LEU A 112 10.87 -18.15 -9.58
C LEU A 112 11.46 -19.35 -10.36
N THR A 113 12.46 -20.02 -9.80
CA THR A 113 13.14 -21.15 -10.41
C THR A 113 12.57 -22.45 -9.84
N VAL A 114 11.89 -23.23 -10.69
CA VAL A 114 11.28 -24.51 -10.29
C VAL A 114 12.07 -25.66 -10.91
N GLU A 115 12.83 -26.39 -10.08
CA GLU A 115 13.59 -27.56 -10.52
C GLU A 115 13.01 -28.87 -9.99
N ASN A 116 12.21 -28.81 -8.92
CA ASN A 116 11.62 -29.96 -8.25
C ASN A 116 10.26 -29.62 -7.61
N ASP A 117 9.58 -30.63 -7.06
CA ASP A 117 8.25 -30.47 -6.44
C ASP A 117 8.25 -29.54 -5.21
N LYS A 118 9.36 -29.45 -4.47
CA LYS A 118 9.50 -28.56 -3.31
C LYS A 118 9.59 -27.10 -3.75
N ASP A 119 10.31 -26.81 -4.83
CA ASP A 119 10.38 -25.44 -5.38
C ASP A 119 9.00 -25.00 -5.91
N GLN A 120 8.26 -25.93 -6.51
CA GLN A 120 6.88 -25.69 -6.94
C GLN A 120 5.96 -25.37 -5.76
N GLU A 121 6.07 -26.12 -4.65
CA GLU A 121 5.32 -25.84 -3.42
C GLU A 121 5.67 -24.46 -2.85
N GLU A 122 6.95 -24.08 -2.82
CA GLU A 122 7.38 -22.76 -2.34
C GLU A 122 6.82 -21.61 -3.21
N LEU A 123 6.82 -21.79 -4.53
CA LEU A 123 6.20 -20.85 -5.46
C LEU A 123 4.69 -20.73 -5.23
N ASP A 124 3.98 -21.84 -5.02
CA ASP A 124 2.54 -21.83 -4.77
C ASP A 124 2.19 -21.17 -3.43
N ILE A 125 3.00 -21.40 -2.39
CA ILE A 125 2.92 -20.69 -1.12
C ILE A 125 3.11 -19.18 -1.34
N PHE A 126 4.07 -18.78 -2.17
CA PHE A 126 4.33 -17.37 -2.45
C PHE A 126 3.19 -16.70 -3.22
N LYS A 127 2.62 -17.36 -4.22
CA LYS A 127 1.39 -16.90 -4.89
C LYS A 127 0.25 -16.72 -3.91
N THR A 128 0.06 -17.69 -3.00
CA THR A 128 -0.95 -17.64 -1.95
C THR A 128 -0.72 -16.47 -0.99
N LYS A 129 0.55 -16.18 -0.64
CA LYS A 129 0.91 -15.00 0.18
C LYS A 129 0.54 -13.70 -0.51
N ILE A 130 0.82 -13.53 -1.80
CA ILE A 130 0.43 -12.33 -2.55
C ILE A 130 -1.11 -12.18 -2.55
N GLN A 131 -1.84 -13.25 -2.88
CA GLN A 131 -3.32 -13.23 -2.87
C GLN A 131 -3.88 -12.89 -1.49
N SER A 132 -3.30 -13.48 -0.43
CA SER A 132 -3.72 -13.23 0.95
C SER A 132 -3.40 -11.80 1.37
N ASN A 133 -2.26 -11.25 0.99
CA ASN A 133 -1.89 -9.87 1.30
C ASN A 133 -2.90 -8.87 0.69
N ILE A 134 -3.22 -9.05 -0.59
CA ILE A 134 -4.24 -8.26 -1.29
C ILE A 134 -5.62 -8.41 -0.62
N SER A 135 -6.04 -9.64 -0.35
CA SER A 135 -7.36 -9.90 0.24
C SER A 135 -7.46 -9.33 1.66
N ASN A 136 -6.37 -9.36 2.43
CA ASN A 136 -6.30 -8.79 3.77
C ASN A 136 -6.38 -7.26 3.73
N TYR A 137 -5.73 -6.63 2.75
CA TYR A 137 -5.82 -5.18 2.53
C TYR A 137 -7.26 -4.75 2.27
N TYR A 138 -7.95 -5.38 1.32
CA TYR A 138 -9.36 -5.06 1.04
C TYR A 138 -10.30 -5.38 2.20
N ARG A 139 -10.10 -6.52 2.86
CA ARG A 139 -10.89 -6.84 4.06
C ARG A 139 -10.70 -5.79 5.16
N LYS A 140 -9.48 -5.28 5.34
CA LYS A 140 -9.23 -4.21 6.32
C LYS A 140 -9.97 -2.92 5.96
N ILE A 141 -10.11 -2.59 4.68
CA ILE A 141 -10.93 -1.47 4.21
C ILE A 141 -12.40 -1.72 4.55
N GLU A 142 -12.94 -2.89 4.19
CA GLU A 142 -14.33 -3.27 4.44
C GLU A 142 -14.67 -3.26 5.93
N ASP A 143 -13.83 -3.88 6.76
CA ASP A 143 -14.01 -3.94 8.21
C ASP A 143 -13.96 -2.54 8.84
N THR A 144 -13.04 -1.68 8.38
CA THR A 144 -12.93 -0.30 8.84
C THR A 144 -14.19 0.50 8.49
N ASN A 145 -14.67 0.38 7.24
CA ASN A 145 -15.91 1.04 6.80
C ASN A 145 -17.13 0.57 7.58
N ALA A 146 -17.30 -0.74 7.72
CA ALA A 146 -18.41 -1.32 8.46
C ALA A 146 -18.43 -0.84 9.92
N ARG A 147 -17.25 -0.73 10.55
CA ARG A 147 -17.15 -0.24 11.93
C ARG A 147 -17.47 1.25 12.04
N ILE A 148 -17.01 2.07 11.10
CA ILE A 148 -17.38 3.50 11.03
C ILE A 148 -18.89 3.65 10.88
N GLU A 149 -19.52 2.91 9.97
CA GLU A 149 -20.97 2.95 9.76
C GLU A 149 -21.74 2.60 11.04
N GLN A 150 -21.34 1.54 11.75
CA GLN A 150 -21.94 1.15 13.03
C GLN A 150 -21.84 2.26 14.09
N LEU A 151 -20.68 2.91 14.22
CA LEU A 151 -20.48 3.98 15.20
C LEU A 151 -21.27 5.24 14.83
N ILE A 152 -21.39 5.58 13.53
CA ILE A 152 -22.21 6.70 13.08
C ILE A 152 -23.70 6.44 13.38
N GLU A 153 -24.20 5.24 13.07
CA GLU A 153 -25.59 4.86 13.36
C GLU A 153 -25.85 4.93 14.87
N LYS A 154 -24.93 4.39 15.67
CA LYS A 154 -25.00 4.48 17.13
C LYS A 154 -25.06 5.93 17.61
N ARG A 155 -24.16 6.78 17.10
CA ARG A 155 -24.10 8.21 17.45
C ARG A 155 -25.43 8.92 17.19
N ASN A 156 -26.06 8.64 16.05
CA ASN A 156 -27.32 9.29 15.65
C ASN A 156 -28.52 8.84 16.49
N ASN A 157 -28.52 7.59 16.98
CA ASN A 157 -29.66 7.01 17.70
C ASN A 157 -29.57 7.15 19.22
N GLN A 158 -28.37 7.01 19.80
CA GLN A 158 -28.17 6.90 21.26
C GLN A 158 -26.97 7.71 21.79
N GLY A 159 -26.18 8.33 20.90
CA GLY A 159 -24.90 8.95 21.26
C GLY A 159 -23.77 7.91 21.41
N LEU A 160 -22.54 8.40 21.48
CA LEU A 160 -21.33 7.60 21.73
C LEU A 160 -20.77 7.90 23.12
N ASP A 161 -20.10 6.92 23.71
CA ASP A 161 -19.25 7.15 24.89
C ASP A 161 -17.85 7.64 24.48
N ILE A 162 -17.05 8.06 25.46
CA ILE A 162 -15.70 8.61 25.20
C ILE A 162 -14.80 7.59 24.46
N PRO A 163 -14.71 6.31 24.87
CA PRO A 163 -13.95 5.30 24.12
C PRO A 163 -14.40 5.15 22.66
N GLU A 164 -15.70 5.21 22.39
CA GLU A 164 -16.24 5.10 21.04
C GLU A 164 -15.96 6.33 20.17
N GLU A 165 -15.98 7.53 20.74
CA GLU A 165 -15.55 8.75 20.02
C GLU A 165 -14.05 8.70 19.67
N GLU A 166 -13.22 8.19 20.60
CA GLU A 166 -11.80 7.96 20.32
C GLU A 166 -11.58 6.88 19.24
N GLU A 167 -12.36 5.79 19.29
CA GLU A 167 -12.32 4.73 18.29
C GLU A 167 -12.69 5.27 16.91
N LEU A 168 -13.82 5.99 16.81
CA LEU A 168 -14.30 6.59 15.57
C LEU A 168 -13.24 7.53 14.96
N THR A 169 -12.58 8.34 15.80
CA THR A 169 -11.48 9.21 15.37
C THR A 169 -10.32 8.42 14.77
N LYS A 170 -9.88 7.34 15.45
CA LYS A 170 -8.79 6.47 14.95
C LYS A 170 -9.17 5.78 13.64
N LEU A 171 -10.42 5.34 13.52
CA LEU A 171 -10.92 4.70 12.30
C LEU A 171 -10.96 5.66 11.12
N TYR A 172 -11.29 6.94 11.32
CA TYR A 172 -11.22 7.93 10.25
C TYR A 172 -9.80 8.20 9.77
N ILE A 173 -8.82 8.27 10.69
CA ILE A 173 -7.41 8.40 10.32
C ILE A 173 -6.98 7.18 9.48
N LEU A 174 -7.32 5.98 9.94
CA LEU A 174 -7.02 4.75 9.20
C LEU A 174 -7.72 4.70 7.83
N PHE A 175 -8.98 5.16 7.75
CA PHE A 175 -9.72 5.21 6.50
C PHE A 175 -9.04 6.11 5.46
N ASP A 176 -8.55 7.28 5.89
CA ASP A 176 -7.79 8.20 5.04
C ASP A 176 -6.49 7.57 4.54
N GLU A 177 -5.75 6.89 5.42
CA GLU A 177 -4.54 6.14 5.04
C GLU A 177 -4.82 4.98 4.07
N LEU A 178 -5.98 4.32 4.19
CA LEU A 178 -6.37 3.20 3.34
C LEU A 178 -6.91 3.66 1.97
N ASN A 179 -7.52 4.86 1.90
CA ASN A 179 -8.14 5.42 0.70
C ASN A 179 -7.66 6.87 0.39
N PRO A 180 -6.36 7.09 0.16
CA PRO A 180 -5.79 8.42 -0.01
C PRO A 180 -6.25 9.15 -1.29
N GLU A 181 -6.79 8.43 -2.26
CA GLU A 181 -7.36 8.99 -3.50
C GLU A 181 -8.86 9.31 -3.42
N GLY A 182 -9.50 9.10 -2.27
CA GLY A 182 -10.83 9.61 -1.97
C GLY A 182 -11.88 9.33 -3.06
N LYS A 183 -12.10 8.05 -3.40
CA LYS A 183 -13.33 7.68 -4.12
C LYS A 183 -14.43 7.44 -3.11
N ASP A 184 -15.20 8.51 -2.91
CA ASP A 184 -16.49 8.58 -2.24
C ASP A 184 -16.50 8.09 -0.79
N LEU A 185 -16.41 9.06 0.14
CA LEU A 185 -17.07 8.93 1.43
C LEU A 185 -18.51 8.43 1.15
N PRO A 186 -18.97 7.34 1.78
CA PRO A 186 -20.29 6.77 1.50
C PRO A 186 -21.35 7.88 1.51
N ALA A 187 -22.23 7.90 0.51
CA ALA A 187 -23.19 8.98 0.23
C ALA A 187 -23.98 9.47 1.46
N ASN A 188 -24.09 8.62 2.48
CA ASN A 188 -24.64 8.88 3.80
C ASN A 188 -23.91 10.01 4.57
N LEU A 189 -22.68 10.35 4.15
CA LEU A 189 -21.82 11.44 4.65
C LEU A 189 -21.91 12.71 3.79
N VAL A 190 -22.55 12.68 2.61
CA VAL A 190 -22.72 13.83 1.71
C VAL A 190 -23.89 14.73 2.15
N HIS A 191 -24.18 14.79 3.45
CA HIS A 191 -24.79 16.00 3.98
C HIS A 191 -23.67 17.04 4.08
N ARG A 192 -23.62 17.95 3.10
CA ARG A 192 -22.63 19.04 2.98
C ARG A 192 -22.40 19.84 4.27
N ASP A 193 -23.33 19.78 5.23
CA ASP A 193 -23.21 20.39 6.55
C ASP A 193 -22.20 19.66 7.46
N SER A 194 -22.01 18.34 7.33
CA SER A 194 -21.13 17.53 8.17
C SER A 194 -19.64 17.72 7.84
N ILE A 195 -19.30 17.88 6.55
CA ILE A 195 -17.91 18.10 6.11
C ILE A 195 -17.40 19.49 6.52
N SER A 196 -18.29 20.49 6.55
CA SER A 196 -17.92 21.82 7.05
C SER A 196 -17.51 21.76 8.53
N LYS A 197 -18.30 21.07 9.35
CA LYS A 197 -18.04 20.87 10.79
C LYS A 197 -16.84 19.99 11.07
N LEU A 198 -16.57 19.00 10.23
CA LEU A 198 -15.39 18.12 10.39
C LEU A 198 -14.09 18.88 10.08
N ASN A 199 -14.08 19.69 9.02
CA ASN A 199 -12.94 20.57 8.73
C ASN A 199 -12.75 21.65 9.80
N GLU A 200 -13.84 22.20 10.34
CA GLU A 200 -13.82 23.15 11.45
C GLU A 200 -13.26 22.50 12.72
N PHE A 201 -13.73 21.30 13.07
CA PHE A 201 -13.22 20.52 14.20
C PHE A 201 -11.74 20.13 14.06
N VAL A 202 -11.29 19.70 12.87
CA VAL A 202 -9.89 19.36 12.62
C VAL A 202 -9.01 20.61 12.74
N ASN A 203 -9.49 21.77 12.30
CA ASN A 203 -8.76 23.03 12.45
C ASN A 203 -8.69 23.48 13.91
N GLU A 204 -9.81 23.45 14.65
CA GLU A 204 -9.83 23.76 16.09
C GLU A 204 -8.92 22.83 16.89
N THR A 205 -8.91 21.53 16.55
CA THR A 205 -8.04 20.56 17.21
C THR A 205 -6.56 20.84 16.93
N LYS A 206 -6.22 21.23 15.70
CA LYS A 206 -4.86 21.66 15.35
C LYS A 206 -4.44 22.91 16.11
N GLU A 207 -5.33 23.89 16.25
CA GLU A 207 -5.08 25.12 17.02
C GLU A 207 -4.82 24.81 18.50
N ILE A 208 -5.64 23.95 19.11
CA ILE A 208 -5.43 23.49 20.49
C ILE A 208 -4.06 22.78 20.64
N LEU A 209 -3.70 21.92 19.68
CA LEU A 209 -2.43 21.20 19.70
C LEU A 209 -1.22 22.13 19.55
N GLU A 210 -1.34 23.18 18.74
CA GLU A 210 -0.33 24.23 18.64
C GLU A 210 -0.20 25.05 19.92
N GLU A 211 -1.32 25.39 20.55
CA GLU A 211 -1.34 26.18 21.77
C GLU A 211 -0.74 25.41 22.96
N LEU A 212 -1.05 24.12 23.07
CA LEU A 212 -0.41 23.21 24.02
C LEU A 212 1.11 23.07 23.79
N LYS A 213 1.55 23.01 22.52
CA LYS A 213 2.98 23.02 22.17
C LYS A 213 3.66 24.33 22.55
N ARG A 214 2.98 25.48 22.41
CA ARG A 214 3.50 26.80 22.81
C ARG A 214 3.58 26.93 24.32
N LEU A 215 2.61 26.40 25.06
CA LEU A 215 2.60 26.39 26.53
C LEU A 215 3.73 25.50 27.10
N ASN A 216 3.99 24.35 26.48
CA ASN A 216 5.10 23.47 26.88
C ASN A 216 6.49 23.98 26.51
N LYS A 217 6.62 24.97 25.61
CA LYS A 217 7.89 25.64 25.29
C LYS A 217 8.21 26.84 26.21
N LYS A 218 7.28 27.25 27.07
CA LYS A 218 7.45 28.39 28.01
C LYS A 218 7.76 27.94 29.46
N LYS A 219 7.95 26.64 29.69
CA LYS A 219 8.55 26.08 30.91
C LYS A 219 9.99 25.71 30.62
#